data_AF-A0A7L1ZNW7-F1
#
_entry.id   AF-A0A7L1ZNW7-F1
#
_cell.length_a   1.000
_cell.length_b   1.000
_cell.length_c   1.000
_cell.angle_alpha   90.00
_cell.angle_beta   90.00
_cell.angle_gamma   90.00
#
_symmetry.space_group_name_H-M   'P 1'
#
loop_
_entity.id
_entity.type
_entity.pdbx_description
1 polymer ?
#
loop_
_entity_poly.entity_id
_entity_poly.type
_entity_poly.pdbx_seq_one_letter_code
_entity_poly.pdbx_strand_id
1 'polypeptide(L)'
;LSEYVFLSSEIRAQLVEQQKCLEQQTEMRVQLLQDLQDFFRKKSEIEMEYSRNLEKLAERFMAKTRSTKDHQQYKKDQNLLSPVNCWYLLLNQVRRESKDHATLSEIYLNNVIMRFMQISEDSTRMFKKSKEISFQLHEDLMKVLNELYTVMKTYHMYHAESISAESKLKEAEKQEEKQIGRSGDPVFHIRLEERHQRRSSVKKIEKMKEKRQAKYSENKLKSIKARNEYLLTLEATNASVFKYYIHDLSDLID
;
A
#
# COMPACT_ATOMS: atom_id res chain seq x y z
N LEU A 1 18.70 -10.59 -15.71
CA LEU A 1 18.94 -10.38 -14.26
C LEU A 1 18.96 -8.89 -13.91
N SER A 2 19.74 -8.06 -14.59
CA SER A 2 19.76 -6.60 -14.41
C SER A 2 18.38 -5.95 -14.60
N GLU A 3 17.68 -6.29 -15.70
CA GLU A 3 16.32 -5.78 -15.97
C GLU A 3 15.33 -6.14 -14.87
N TYR A 4 15.42 -7.37 -14.33
CA TYR A 4 14.57 -7.80 -13.23
C TYR A 4 14.85 -7.03 -11.93
N VAL A 5 16.13 -6.80 -11.63
CA VAL A 5 16.53 -6.01 -10.45
C VAL A 5 15.99 -4.58 -10.59
N PHE A 6 16.08 -4.00 -11.78
CA PHE A 6 15.51 -2.68 -12.07
C PHE A 6 13.99 -2.65 -11.83
N LEU A 7 13.24 -3.60 -12.41
CA LEU A 7 11.79 -3.70 -12.20
C LEU A 7 11.43 -3.87 -10.71
N SER A 8 12.15 -4.72 -9.99
CA SER A 8 11.92 -4.93 -8.55
C SER A 8 12.21 -3.67 -7.73
N SER A 9 13.21 -2.87 -8.13
CA SER A 9 13.48 -1.57 -7.51
C SER A 9 12.38 -0.54 -7.81
N GLU A 10 11.84 -0.52 -9.04
CA GLU A 10 10.71 0.34 -9.39
C GLU A 10 9.46 0.00 -8.58
N ILE A 11 9.10 -1.29 -8.50
CA ILE A 11 7.97 -1.75 -7.68
C ILE A 11 8.17 -1.30 -6.23
N ARG A 12 9.34 -1.54 -5.64
CA ARG A 12 9.64 -1.12 -4.26
C ARG A 12 9.46 0.40 -4.07
N ALA A 13 9.94 1.21 -5.02
CA ALA A 13 9.77 2.65 -4.97
C ALA A 13 8.29 3.06 -5.02
N GLN A 14 7.50 2.38 -5.86
CA GLN A 14 6.06 2.62 -6.00
C GLN A 14 5.29 2.26 -4.72
N LEU A 15 5.63 1.14 -4.06
CA LEU A 15 5.05 0.73 -2.77
C LEU A 15 5.32 1.77 -1.66
N VAL A 16 6.53 2.34 -1.63
CA VAL A 16 6.87 3.41 -0.68
C VAL A 16 6.05 4.66 -0.96
N GLU A 17 5.85 5.01 -2.22
CA GLU A 17 5.09 6.20 -2.60
C GLU A 17 3.59 6.04 -2.31
N GLN A 18 3.02 4.84 -2.52
CA GLN A 18 1.65 4.51 -2.12
C GLN A 18 1.46 4.70 -0.62
N GLN A 19 2.40 4.22 0.20
CA GLN A 19 2.33 4.39 1.65
C GLN A 19 2.35 5.87 2.07
N LYS A 20 3.21 6.69 1.42
CA LYS A 20 3.25 8.14 1.67
C LYS A 20 1.95 8.83 1.27
N CYS A 21 1.37 8.46 0.13
CA CYS A 21 0.10 9.01 -0.32
C CYS A 21 -1.03 8.75 0.69
N LEU A 22 -1.13 7.52 1.22
CA LEU A 22 -2.11 7.17 2.24
C LEU A 22 -1.89 7.93 3.56
N GLU A 23 -0.63 8.10 3.95
CA GLU A 23 -0.25 8.87 5.14
C GLU A 23 -0.62 10.34 4.98
N GLN A 24 -0.25 10.96 3.85
CA GLN A 24 -0.58 12.34 3.52
C GLN A 24 -2.10 12.58 3.48
N GLN A 25 -2.87 11.67 2.88
CA GLN A 25 -4.33 11.79 2.88
C GLN A 25 -4.91 11.76 4.29
N THR A 26 -4.38 10.91 5.17
CA THR A 26 -4.83 10.84 6.56
C THR A 26 -4.48 12.13 7.32
N GLU A 27 -3.25 12.63 7.14
CA GLU A 27 -2.81 13.90 7.74
C GLU A 27 -3.69 15.07 7.30
N MET A 28 -4.01 15.17 6.00
CA MET A 28 -4.93 16.19 5.48
C MET A 28 -6.33 16.11 6.09
N ARG A 29 -6.87 14.90 6.27
CA ARG A 29 -8.19 14.68 6.90
C ARG A 29 -8.18 15.09 8.37
N VAL A 30 -7.13 14.73 9.11
CA VAL A 30 -6.96 15.11 10.52
C VAL A 30 -6.81 16.62 10.66
N GLN A 31 -6.04 17.27 9.78
CA GLN A 31 -5.90 18.72 9.75
C GLN A 31 -7.25 19.41 9.50
N LEU A 32 -8.04 18.94 8.53
CA LEU A 32 -9.37 19.49 8.27
C LEU A 32 -10.29 19.34 9.49
N LEU A 33 -10.24 18.20 10.19
CA LEU A 33 -11.00 17.99 11.43
C LEU A 33 -10.54 18.94 12.54
N GLN A 34 -9.25 19.27 12.61
CA GLN A 34 -8.74 20.27 13.53
C GLN A 34 -9.27 21.67 13.20
N ASP A 35 -9.22 22.07 11.93
CA ASP A 35 -9.72 23.36 11.46
C ASP A 35 -11.23 23.50 11.73
N LEU A 36 -12.00 22.43 11.54
CA LEU A 36 -13.43 22.39 11.87
C LEU A 36 -13.68 22.58 13.37
N GLN A 37 -12.89 21.94 14.24
CA GLN A 37 -13.01 22.12 15.69
C GLN A 37 -12.72 23.57 16.09
N ASP A 38 -11.67 24.17 15.52
CA ASP A 38 -11.29 25.55 15.81
C ASP A 38 -12.34 26.55 15.26
N PHE A 39 -12.90 26.28 14.08
CA PHE A 39 -14.02 27.04 13.53
C PHE A 39 -15.23 27.03 14.47
N PHE A 40 -15.68 25.85 14.93
CA PHE A 40 -16.84 25.77 15.83
C PHE A 40 -16.55 26.33 17.22
N ARG A 41 -15.31 26.28 17.69
CA ARG A 41 -14.90 26.96 18.92
C ARG A 41 -15.08 28.46 18.77
N LYS A 42 -14.59 29.03 17.65
CA LYS A 42 -14.76 30.46 17.39
C LYS A 42 -16.21 30.85 17.18
N LYS A 43 -16.98 30.03 16.46
CA LYS A 43 -18.42 30.24 16.26
C LYS A 43 -19.16 30.24 17.60
N SER A 44 -18.84 29.31 18.50
CA SER A 44 -19.41 29.27 19.86
C SER A 44 -19.13 30.55 20.65
N GLU A 45 -17.91 31.08 20.60
CA GLU A 45 -17.58 32.35 21.26
C GLU A 45 -18.46 33.50 20.77
N ILE A 46 -18.69 33.57 19.45
CA ILE A 46 -19.53 34.59 18.81
C ILE A 46 -21.00 34.43 19.25
N GLU A 47 -21.54 33.20 19.22
CA GLU A 47 -22.91 32.92 19.68
C GLU A 47 -23.10 33.32 21.15
N MET A 48 -22.14 32.98 22.02
CA MET A 48 -22.19 33.31 23.44
C MET A 48 -22.03 34.81 23.72
N GLU A 49 -21.24 35.52 22.91
CA GLU A 49 -21.16 36.98 22.98
C GLU A 49 -22.47 37.64 22.55
N TYR A 50 -23.07 37.17 21.45
CA TYR A 50 -24.36 37.68 20.97
C TYR A 50 -25.48 37.43 21.99
N SER A 51 -25.55 36.22 22.55
CA SER A 51 -26.45 35.87 23.66
C SER A 51 -26.31 36.86 24.83
N ARG A 52 -25.09 37.09 25.32
CA ARG A 52 -24.83 38.04 26.43
C ARG A 52 -25.26 39.47 26.09
N ASN A 53 -25.09 39.90 24.84
CA ASN A 53 -25.51 41.23 24.40
C ASN A 53 -27.05 41.36 24.32
N LEU A 54 -27.75 40.32 23.88
CA LEU A 54 -29.22 40.26 23.88
C LEU A 54 -29.79 40.27 25.31
N GLU A 55 -29.22 39.48 26.24
CA GLU A 55 -29.67 39.49 27.64
C GLU A 55 -29.51 40.88 28.26
N LYS A 56 -28.34 41.51 28.09
CA LYS A 56 -28.08 42.88 28.57
C LYS A 56 -29.07 43.90 27.98
N LEU A 57 -29.39 43.78 26.70
CA LEU A 57 -30.38 44.63 26.04
C LEU A 57 -31.76 44.47 26.68
N ALA A 58 -32.23 43.22 26.82
CA ALA A 58 -33.53 42.93 27.41
C ALA A 58 -33.62 43.38 28.88
N GLU A 59 -32.58 43.10 29.68
CA GLU A 59 -32.54 43.48 31.10
C GLU A 59 -32.58 44.99 31.31
N ARG A 60 -31.79 45.75 30.54
CA ARG A 60 -31.75 47.22 30.62
C ARG A 60 -33.13 47.83 30.42
N PHE A 61 -33.85 47.38 29.40
CA PHE A 61 -35.16 47.92 29.06
C PHE A 61 -36.28 47.37 29.95
N MET A 62 -36.18 46.13 30.43
CA MET A 62 -37.09 45.62 31.46
C MET A 62 -36.95 46.34 32.80
N ALA A 63 -35.73 46.66 33.24
CA ALA A 63 -35.48 47.42 34.47
C ALA A 63 -36.08 48.84 34.37
N LYS A 64 -35.88 49.50 33.23
CA LYS A 64 -36.47 50.82 32.95
C LYS A 64 -38.01 50.79 32.97
N THR A 65 -38.62 49.76 32.36
CA THR A 65 -40.09 49.61 32.32
C THR A 65 -40.70 49.34 33.71
N ARG A 66 -39.95 48.67 34.60
CA ARG A 66 -40.38 48.40 35.99
C ARG A 66 -40.23 49.61 36.93
N SER A 67 -39.32 50.53 36.62
CA SER A 67 -38.98 51.68 37.48
C SER A 67 -39.92 52.89 37.33
N THR A 68 -40.74 52.94 36.28
CA THR A 68 -41.72 54.01 36.06
C THR A 68 -42.92 53.86 37.02
N LYS A 69 -43.29 54.94 37.73
CA LYS A 69 -44.44 54.97 38.66
C LYS A 69 -45.76 54.51 38.02
N ASP A 70 -45.87 54.67 36.70
CA ASP A 70 -47.02 54.24 35.90
C ASP A 70 -47.16 52.71 35.76
N HIS A 71 -46.12 51.92 36.07
CA HIS A 71 -46.15 50.46 35.95
C HIS A 71 -47.24 49.80 36.84
N GLN A 72 -47.51 50.37 38.02
CA GLN A 72 -48.60 49.91 38.89
C GLN A 72 -49.98 50.26 38.31
N GLN A 73 -50.08 51.32 37.51
CA GLN A 73 -51.32 51.75 36.86
C GLN A 73 -51.59 50.91 35.60
N TYR A 74 -50.55 50.61 34.82
CA TYR A 74 -50.61 49.70 33.66
C TYR A 74 -50.97 48.26 34.01
N LYS A 75 -50.67 47.78 35.23
CA LYS A 75 -51.08 46.46 35.71
C LYS A 75 -52.58 46.36 36.04
N LYS A 76 -53.25 47.47 36.40
CA LYS A 76 -54.69 47.47 36.72
C LYS A 76 -55.56 47.42 35.46
N ASP A 77 -55.09 47.99 34.37
CA ASP A 77 -55.77 48.05 33.06
C ASP A 77 -55.16 47.06 32.05
N GLN A 78 -54.96 45.80 32.48
CA GLN A 78 -54.21 44.78 31.74
C GLN A 78 -54.79 44.47 30.34
N ASN A 79 -56.06 44.83 30.09
CA ASN A 79 -56.77 44.62 28.83
C ASN A 79 -56.79 45.84 27.88
N LEU A 80 -56.17 46.98 28.22
CA LEU A 80 -56.41 48.26 27.50
C LEU A 80 -55.19 48.90 26.81
N LEU A 81 -53.96 48.38 26.92
CA LEU A 81 -52.78 49.02 26.32
C LEU A 81 -52.00 48.07 25.39
N SER A 82 -52.53 47.90 24.17
CA SER A 82 -51.92 47.14 23.08
C SER A 82 -50.42 47.43 22.89
N PRO A 83 -49.92 48.70 22.90
CA PRO A 83 -48.50 48.98 22.73
C PRO A 83 -47.61 48.49 23.87
N VAL A 84 -48.08 48.55 25.12
CA VAL A 84 -47.32 48.08 26.30
C VAL A 84 -47.21 46.55 26.27
N ASN A 85 -48.29 45.86 25.89
CA ASN A 85 -48.26 44.42 25.70
C ASN A 85 -47.31 44.01 24.55
N CYS A 86 -47.37 44.70 23.41
CA CYS A 86 -46.43 44.48 22.29
C CYS A 86 -44.97 44.68 22.73
N TRP A 87 -44.70 45.69 23.56
CA TRP A 87 -43.38 45.94 24.12
C TRP A 87 -42.89 44.79 25.00
N TYR A 88 -43.73 44.27 25.90
CA TYR A 88 -43.37 43.11 26.73
C TYR A 88 -43.13 41.85 25.91
N LEU A 89 -43.95 41.60 24.88
CA LEU A 89 -43.76 40.48 23.96
C LEU A 89 -42.41 40.60 23.22
N LEU A 90 -42.05 41.80 22.76
CA LEU A 90 -40.76 42.05 22.11
C LEU A 90 -39.58 41.78 23.05
N LEU A 91 -39.63 42.28 24.28
CA LEU A 91 -38.56 42.04 25.27
C LEU A 91 -38.45 40.54 25.62
N ASN A 92 -39.57 39.83 25.73
CA ASN A 92 -39.56 38.38 25.95
C ASN A 92 -39.00 37.61 24.76
N GLN A 93 -39.22 38.06 23.53
CA GLN A 93 -38.64 37.46 22.33
C GLN A 93 -37.11 37.61 22.32
N VAL A 94 -36.58 38.79 22.64
CA VAL A 94 -35.12 39.03 22.75
C VAL A 94 -34.48 38.12 23.82
N ARG A 95 -35.15 37.90 24.95
CA ARG A 95 -34.68 36.96 25.98
C ARG A 95 -34.72 35.50 25.54
N ARG A 96 -35.68 35.14 24.70
CA ARG A 96 -35.76 33.80 24.13
C ARG A 96 -34.59 33.57 23.18
N GLU A 97 -34.37 34.50 22.25
CA GLU A 97 -33.23 34.45 21.31
C GLU A 97 -31.89 34.40 22.05
N SER A 98 -31.72 35.21 23.11
CA SER A 98 -30.55 35.14 24.01
C SER A 98 -30.27 33.71 24.50
N LYS A 99 -31.31 33.02 24.99
CA LYS A 99 -31.19 31.63 25.46
C LYS A 99 -30.90 30.66 24.32
N ASP A 100 -31.57 30.82 23.18
CA ASP A 100 -31.38 29.95 22.02
C ASP A 100 -29.92 30.02 21.51
N HIS A 101 -29.32 31.23 21.48
CA HIS A 101 -27.91 31.42 21.14
C HIS A 101 -26.95 30.82 22.18
N ALA A 102 -27.25 30.93 23.48
CA ALA A 102 -26.48 30.26 24.53
C ALA A 102 -26.53 28.73 24.37
N THR A 103 -27.71 28.16 24.14
CA THR A 103 -27.89 26.73 23.87
C THR A 103 -27.15 26.29 22.61
N LEU A 104 -27.15 27.11 21.54
CA LEU A 104 -26.41 26.80 20.32
C LEU A 104 -24.89 26.76 20.56
N SER A 105 -24.36 27.69 21.37
CA SER A 105 -22.96 27.67 21.82
C SER A 105 -22.63 26.39 22.59
N GLU A 106 -23.49 25.99 23.54
CA GLU A 106 -23.32 24.74 24.28
C GLU A 106 -23.34 23.51 23.36
N ILE A 107 -24.21 23.49 22.34
CA ILE A 107 -24.25 22.41 21.34
C ILE A 107 -22.94 22.34 20.55
N TYR A 108 -22.38 23.49 20.16
CA TYR A 108 -21.10 23.51 19.45
C TYR A 108 -19.95 22.95 20.29
N LEU A 109 -19.84 23.38 21.55
CA LEU A 109 -18.77 22.94 22.46
C LEU A 109 -18.92 21.47 22.86
N ASN A 110 -20.11 21.06 23.28
CA ASN A 110 -20.30 19.77 23.94
C ASN A 110 -20.67 18.63 22.99
N ASN A 111 -21.21 18.94 21.80
CA ASN A 111 -21.62 17.92 20.83
C ASN A 111 -20.78 17.96 19.56
N VAL A 112 -20.76 19.11 18.86
CA VAL A 112 -20.15 19.18 17.53
C VAL A 112 -18.64 19.02 17.59
N ILE A 113 -17.95 19.79 18.44
CA ILE A 113 -16.50 19.68 18.63
C ILE A 113 -16.12 18.29 19.13
N MET A 114 -16.84 17.78 20.13
CA MET A 114 -16.60 16.43 20.67
C MET A 114 -16.73 15.34 19.61
N ARG A 115 -17.69 15.48 18.68
CA ARG A 115 -17.86 14.54 17.58
C ARG A 115 -16.69 14.60 16.59
N PHE A 116 -16.18 15.78 16.24
CA PHE A 116 -15.00 15.89 15.39
C PHE A 116 -13.75 15.35 16.06
N MET A 117 -13.58 15.58 17.36
CA MET A 117 -12.48 15.02 18.14
C MET A 117 -12.48 13.48 18.10
N GLN A 118 -13.64 12.86 18.34
CA GLN A 118 -13.81 11.41 18.23
C GLN A 118 -13.50 10.88 16.82
N ILE A 119 -14.02 11.54 15.78
CA ILE A 119 -13.75 11.16 14.39
C ILE A 119 -12.25 11.26 14.07
N SER A 120 -11.55 12.25 14.61
CA SER A 120 -10.10 12.44 14.44
C SER A 120 -9.29 11.30 15.10
N GLU A 121 -9.64 10.94 16.34
CA GLU A 121 -9.05 9.80 17.05
C GLU A 121 -9.31 8.48 16.31
N ASP A 122 -10.54 8.27 15.85
CA ASP A 122 -10.94 7.10 15.08
C ASP A 122 -10.19 7.01 13.75
N SER A 123 -10.08 8.12 13.02
CA SER A 123 -9.32 8.20 11.76
C SER A 123 -7.85 7.83 11.98
N THR A 124 -7.23 8.34 13.05
CA THR A 124 -5.84 8.01 13.39
C THR A 124 -5.68 6.53 13.76
N ARG A 125 -6.64 5.97 14.51
CA ARG A 125 -6.64 4.55 14.89
C ARG A 125 -6.85 3.62 13.69
N MET A 126 -7.75 3.97 12.77
CA MET A 126 -7.99 3.20 11.55
C MET A 126 -6.79 3.26 10.62
N PHE A 127 -6.16 4.43 10.47
CA PHE A 127 -4.94 4.56 9.67
C PHE A 127 -3.80 3.67 10.18
N LYS A 128 -3.59 3.59 11.51
CA LYS A 128 -2.57 2.69 12.07
C LYS A 128 -2.79 1.24 11.65
N LYS A 129 -4.03 0.75 11.71
CA LYS A 129 -4.38 -0.61 11.26
C LYS A 129 -4.20 -0.79 9.76
N SER A 130 -4.66 0.17 8.96
CA SER A 130 -4.47 0.15 7.49
C SER A 130 -2.98 0.12 7.13
N LYS A 131 -2.13 0.90 7.83
CA LYS A 131 -0.68 0.90 7.66
C LYS A 131 -0.04 -0.45 8.00
N GLU A 132 -0.49 -1.13 9.05
CA GLU A 132 -0.03 -2.49 9.38
C GLU A 132 -0.39 -3.50 8.29
N ILE A 133 -1.63 -3.45 7.77
CA ILE A 133 -2.09 -4.34 6.69
C ILE A 133 -1.32 -4.06 5.39
N SER A 134 -1.18 -2.79 5.02
CA SER A 134 -0.41 -2.35 3.86
C SER A 134 1.04 -2.82 3.94
N PHE A 135 1.67 -2.66 5.11
CA PHE A 135 3.03 -3.13 5.34
C PHE A 135 3.15 -4.64 5.13
N GLN A 136 2.22 -5.43 5.65
CA GLN A 136 2.20 -6.88 5.46
C GLN A 136 2.06 -7.26 3.98
N LEU A 137 1.13 -6.62 3.26
CA LEU A 137 0.94 -6.83 1.82
C LEU A 137 2.22 -6.50 1.01
N HIS A 138 2.89 -5.40 1.36
CA HIS A 138 4.13 -4.98 0.70
C HIS A 138 5.26 -5.97 0.97
N GLU A 139 5.43 -6.43 2.22
CA GLU A 139 6.44 -7.42 2.59
C GLU A 139 6.21 -8.75 1.86
N ASP A 140 4.96 -9.23 1.80
CA ASP A 140 4.61 -10.46 1.10
C ASP A 140 4.88 -10.35 -0.41
N LEU A 141 4.55 -9.21 -1.03
CA LEU A 141 4.87 -8.96 -2.44
C LEU A 141 6.38 -8.94 -2.69
N MET A 142 7.14 -8.26 -1.83
CA MET A 142 8.60 -8.20 -1.94
C MET A 142 9.25 -9.56 -1.74
N LYS A 143 8.70 -10.40 -0.84
CA LYS A 143 9.17 -11.77 -0.62
C LYS A 143 9.04 -12.61 -1.89
N VAL A 144 7.89 -12.57 -2.54
CA VAL A 144 7.65 -13.32 -3.79
C VAL A 144 8.56 -12.82 -4.93
N LEU A 145 8.78 -11.50 -5.03
CA LEU A 145 9.74 -10.93 -5.98
C LEU A 145 11.19 -11.41 -5.71
N ASN A 146 11.61 -11.49 -4.44
CA ASN A 146 12.95 -11.97 -4.09
C ASN A 146 13.12 -13.48 -4.34
N GLU A 147 12.06 -14.25 -4.14
CA GLU A 147 12.03 -15.67 -4.45
C GLU A 147 12.21 -15.92 -5.96
N LEU A 148 11.46 -15.21 -6.80
CA LEU A 148 11.59 -15.28 -8.25
C LEU A 148 13.01 -14.94 -8.73
N TYR A 149 13.65 -13.93 -8.14
CA TYR A 149 15.04 -13.61 -8.45
C TYR A 149 15.98 -14.79 -8.18
N THR A 150 15.81 -15.44 -7.03
CA THR A 150 16.64 -16.56 -6.59
C THR A 150 16.46 -17.78 -7.49
N VAL A 151 15.22 -18.10 -7.83
CA VAL A 151 14.89 -19.21 -8.74
C VAL A 151 15.41 -18.93 -10.15
N MET A 152 15.22 -17.72 -10.68
CA MET A 152 15.75 -17.31 -11.99
C MET A 152 17.27 -17.39 -12.04
N LYS A 153 17.98 -16.93 -11.00
CA LYS A 153 19.45 -17.02 -10.91
C LYS A 153 19.90 -18.48 -10.93
N THR A 154 19.21 -19.36 -10.20
CA THR A 154 19.51 -20.80 -10.16
C THR A 154 19.30 -21.45 -11.53
N TYR A 155 18.21 -21.13 -12.22
CA TYR A 155 17.97 -21.58 -13.59
C TYR A 155 19.10 -21.16 -14.54
N HIS A 156 19.49 -19.88 -14.54
CA HIS A 156 20.56 -19.39 -15.41
C HIS A 156 21.90 -20.09 -15.14
N MET A 157 22.22 -20.36 -13.88
CA MET A 157 23.43 -21.10 -13.50
C MET A 157 23.43 -22.52 -14.07
N TYR A 158 22.38 -23.31 -13.82
CA TYR A 158 22.29 -24.67 -14.35
C TYR A 158 22.16 -24.72 -15.87
N HIS A 159 21.54 -23.71 -16.48
CA HIS A 159 21.49 -23.58 -17.92
C HIS A 159 22.89 -23.40 -18.53
N ALA A 160 23.70 -22.50 -17.95
CA ALA A 160 25.08 -22.30 -18.39
C ALA A 160 25.95 -23.56 -18.21
N GLU A 161 25.80 -24.27 -17.09
CA GLU A 161 26.49 -25.56 -16.86
C GLU A 161 26.06 -26.64 -17.86
N SER A 162 24.78 -26.67 -18.26
CA SER A 162 24.28 -27.58 -19.30
C SER A 162 24.87 -27.25 -20.66
N ILE A 163 24.93 -25.97 -21.06
CA ILE A 163 25.53 -25.55 -22.34
C ILE A 163 27.02 -25.89 -22.37
N SER A 164 27.74 -25.67 -21.26
CA SER A 164 29.16 -26.00 -21.16
C SER A 164 29.40 -27.51 -21.29
N ALA A 165 28.59 -28.34 -20.63
CA ALA A 165 28.68 -29.80 -20.73
C ALA A 165 28.36 -30.30 -22.15
N GLU A 166 27.35 -29.71 -22.80
CA GLU A 166 26.99 -30.01 -24.20
C GLU A 166 28.13 -29.68 -25.16
N SER A 167 28.79 -28.53 -24.97
CA SER A 167 29.93 -28.12 -25.80
C SER A 167 31.10 -29.10 -25.67
N LYS A 168 31.43 -29.53 -24.44
CA LYS A 168 32.47 -30.55 -24.20
C LYS A 168 32.11 -31.91 -24.79
N LEU A 169 30.84 -32.30 -24.76
CA LEU A 169 30.37 -33.54 -25.39
C LEU A 169 30.56 -33.47 -26.92
N LYS A 170 30.09 -32.39 -27.55
CA LYS A 170 30.27 -32.13 -29.00
C LYS A 170 31.74 -32.15 -29.43
N GLU A 171 32.64 -31.63 -28.60
CA GLU A 171 34.08 -31.72 -28.85
C GLU A 171 34.63 -33.16 -28.79
N ALA A 172 34.15 -33.98 -27.85
CA ALA A 172 34.55 -35.39 -27.78
C ALA A 172 34.02 -36.20 -28.98
N GLU A 173 32.78 -35.94 -29.40
CA GLU A 173 32.19 -36.54 -30.61
C GLU A 173 33.02 -36.22 -31.86
N LYS A 174 33.43 -34.95 -32.03
CA LYS A 174 34.33 -34.56 -33.12
C LYS A 174 35.71 -35.22 -33.05
N GLN A 175 36.24 -35.49 -31.85
CA GLN A 175 37.53 -36.19 -31.68
C GLN A 175 37.42 -37.67 -32.04
N GLU A 176 36.30 -38.31 -31.69
CA GLU A 176 35.98 -39.68 -32.06
C GLU A 176 35.85 -39.83 -33.58
N GLU A 177 35.05 -38.96 -34.23
CA GLU A 177 34.91 -38.94 -35.70
C GLU A 177 36.27 -38.78 -36.41
N LYS A 178 37.18 -37.95 -35.87
CA LYS A 178 38.53 -37.77 -36.44
C LYS A 178 39.44 -39.00 -36.26
N GLN A 179 39.30 -39.76 -35.17
CA GLN A 179 40.09 -40.99 -34.97
C GLN A 179 39.53 -42.19 -35.75
N ILE A 180 38.21 -42.28 -35.88
CA ILE A 180 37.54 -43.32 -36.68
C ILE A 180 37.64 -42.99 -38.18
N GLY A 181 37.60 -41.72 -38.59
CA GLY A 181 37.78 -41.32 -39.99
C GLY A 181 39.19 -41.58 -40.56
N ARG A 182 40.21 -41.74 -39.69
CA ARG A 182 41.59 -42.09 -40.09
C ARG A 182 41.81 -43.60 -40.33
N SER A 183 40.80 -44.45 -40.15
CA SER A 183 40.92 -45.90 -40.39
C SER A 183 40.66 -46.34 -41.84
N GLY A 184 40.54 -45.41 -42.78
CA GLY A 184 40.32 -45.70 -44.21
C GLY A 184 41.58 -46.04 -45.02
N ASP A 185 42.79 -45.92 -44.47
CA ASP A 185 44.03 -46.20 -45.23
C ASP A 185 44.38 -47.71 -45.25
N PRO A 186 44.88 -48.26 -46.39
CA PRO A 186 45.07 -49.70 -46.56
C PRO A 186 45.99 -50.31 -45.51
N VAL A 187 45.49 -51.38 -44.89
CA VAL A 187 45.97 -52.05 -43.67
C VAL A 187 47.33 -52.76 -43.80
N PHE A 188 48.09 -52.56 -44.88
CA PHE A 188 49.14 -53.52 -45.28
C PHE A 188 50.54 -53.37 -44.63
N HIS A 189 50.83 -52.36 -43.80
CA HIS A 189 52.17 -52.19 -43.19
C HIS A 189 52.22 -51.77 -41.71
N ILE A 190 51.15 -51.97 -40.93
CA ILE A 190 51.13 -51.58 -39.52
C ILE A 190 51.67 -52.71 -38.63
N ARG A 191 52.72 -52.43 -37.83
CA ARG A 191 53.27 -53.39 -36.85
C ARG A 191 52.17 -53.81 -35.85
N LEU A 192 52.20 -55.07 -35.40
CA LEU A 192 51.17 -55.65 -34.51
C LEU A 192 50.96 -54.83 -33.21
N GLU A 193 52.03 -54.20 -32.70
CA GLU A 193 51.99 -53.29 -31.55
C GLU A 193 51.20 -52.00 -31.83
N GLU A 194 51.38 -51.35 -32.99
CA GLU A 194 50.61 -50.15 -33.36
C GLU A 194 49.11 -50.43 -33.47
N ARG A 195 48.74 -51.66 -33.89
CA ARG A 195 47.34 -52.08 -33.96
C ARG A 195 46.69 -52.19 -32.58
N HIS A 196 47.44 -52.64 -31.57
CA HIS A 196 47.00 -52.68 -30.17
C HIS A 196 46.92 -51.28 -29.55
N GLN A 197 47.90 -50.41 -29.84
CA GLN A 197 47.91 -49.00 -29.42
C GLN A 197 46.71 -48.22 -29.96
N ARG A 198 46.33 -48.45 -31.24
CA ARG A 198 45.16 -47.82 -31.87
C ARG A 198 43.83 -48.29 -31.25
N ARG A 199 43.67 -49.60 -30.99
CA ARG A 199 42.48 -50.14 -30.31
C ARG A 199 42.31 -49.60 -28.88
N SER A 200 43.40 -49.40 -28.13
CA SER A 200 43.33 -48.85 -26.78
C SER A 200 42.98 -47.35 -26.77
N SER A 201 43.47 -46.59 -27.75
CA SER A 201 43.11 -45.18 -27.99
C SER A 201 41.61 -45.00 -28.23
N VAL A 202 41.03 -45.77 -29.15
CA VAL A 202 39.60 -45.70 -29.48
C VAL A 202 38.73 -46.00 -28.25
N LYS A 203 39.03 -47.09 -27.52
CA LYS A 203 38.32 -47.42 -26.26
C LYS A 203 38.43 -46.31 -25.20
N LYS A 204 39.58 -45.62 -25.13
CA LYS A 204 39.77 -44.50 -24.19
C LYS A 204 38.90 -43.28 -24.57
N ILE A 205 38.73 -43.02 -25.87
CA ILE A 205 37.85 -41.95 -26.37
C ILE A 205 36.37 -42.30 -26.16
N GLU A 206 35.94 -43.53 -26.46
CA GLU A 206 34.57 -43.98 -26.18
C GLU A 206 34.22 -43.79 -24.71
N LYS A 207 35.09 -44.26 -23.80
CA LYS A 207 34.89 -44.09 -22.35
C LYS A 207 34.85 -42.61 -21.92
N MET A 208 35.64 -41.76 -22.58
CA MET A 208 35.63 -40.31 -22.32
C MET A 208 34.32 -39.67 -22.79
N LYS A 209 33.83 -40.04 -23.97
CA LYS A 209 32.55 -39.61 -24.52
C LYS A 209 31.40 -40.05 -23.64
N GLU A 210 31.37 -41.32 -23.24
CA GLU A 210 30.34 -41.87 -22.34
C GLU A 210 30.28 -41.08 -21.01
N LYS A 211 31.44 -40.76 -20.43
CA LYS A 211 31.52 -39.91 -19.24
C LYS A 211 30.98 -38.49 -19.48
N ARG A 212 31.27 -37.89 -20.64
CA ARG A 212 30.76 -36.55 -21.01
C ARG A 212 29.26 -36.59 -21.31
N GLN A 213 28.76 -37.66 -21.92
CA GLN A 213 27.35 -37.89 -22.18
C GLN A 213 26.57 -37.98 -20.87
N ALA A 214 27.04 -38.79 -19.92
CA ALA A 214 26.42 -38.91 -18.61
C ALA A 214 26.38 -37.55 -17.89
N LYS A 215 27.46 -36.77 -17.95
CA LYS A 215 27.52 -35.44 -17.33
C LYS A 215 26.57 -34.43 -18.00
N TYR A 216 26.49 -34.45 -19.33
CA TYR A 216 25.54 -33.62 -20.07
C TYR A 216 24.10 -34.00 -19.70
N SER A 217 23.73 -35.28 -19.71
CA SER A 217 22.39 -35.74 -19.33
C SER A 217 22.01 -35.30 -17.91
N GLU A 218 22.93 -35.40 -16.95
CA GLU A 218 22.73 -34.92 -15.57
C GLU A 218 22.48 -33.40 -15.53
N ASN A 219 23.34 -32.61 -16.16
CA ASN A 219 23.22 -31.15 -16.17
C ASN A 219 21.97 -30.68 -16.93
N LYS A 220 21.61 -31.37 -18.03
CA LYS A 220 20.41 -31.08 -18.81
C LYS A 220 19.16 -31.30 -17.97
N LEU A 221 19.09 -32.41 -17.24
CA LEU A 221 17.97 -32.69 -16.34
C LEU A 221 17.87 -31.64 -15.22
N LYS A 222 18.99 -31.23 -14.61
CA LYS A 222 19.02 -30.14 -13.61
C LYS A 222 18.51 -28.82 -14.18
N SER A 223 18.95 -28.45 -15.39
CA SER A 223 18.51 -27.23 -16.07
C SER A 223 17.00 -27.27 -16.39
N ILE A 224 16.47 -28.42 -16.82
CA ILE A 224 15.03 -28.59 -17.07
C ILE A 224 14.22 -28.43 -15.78
N LYS A 225 14.65 -29.07 -14.68
CA LYS A 225 13.96 -28.94 -13.38
C LYS A 225 13.94 -27.49 -12.90
N ALA A 226 15.07 -26.80 -12.94
CA ALA A 226 15.13 -25.40 -12.53
C ALA A 226 14.36 -24.45 -13.47
N ARG A 227 14.25 -24.78 -14.77
CA ARG A 227 13.38 -24.04 -15.69
C ARG A 227 11.92 -24.19 -15.31
N ASN A 228 11.46 -25.40 -14.97
CA ASN A 228 10.08 -25.63 -14.56
C ASN A 228 9.75 -24.88 -13.27
N GLU A 229 10.65 -24.94 -12.28
CA GLU A 229 10.52 -24.16 -11.04
C GLU A 229 10.42 -22.67 -11.34
N TYR A 230 11.31 -22.15 -12.19
CA TYR A 230 11.27 -20.75 -12.61
C TYR A 230 9.93 -20.35 -13.23
N LEU A 231 9.37 -21.17 -14.13
CA LEU A 231 8.09 -20.87 -14.76
C LEU A 231 6.92 -20.89 -13.76
N LEU A 232 6.91 -21.83 -12.82
CA LEU A 232 5.89 -21.90 -11.77
C LEU A 232 5.98 -20.70 -10.82
N THR A 233 7.18 -20.36 -10.35
CA THR A 233 7.39 -19.18 -9.49
C THR A 233 7.05 -17.89 -10.23
N LEU A 234 7.34 -17.80 -11.53
CA LEU A 234 7.00 -16.64 -12.35
C LEU A 234 5.48 -16.45 -12.45
N GLU A 235 4.74 -17.53 -12.69
CA GLU A 235 3.27 -17.49 -12.74
C GLU A 235 2.67 -17.09 -11.39
N ALA A 236 3.16 -17.69 -10.29
CA ALA A 236 2.74 -17.32 -8.93
C ALA A 236 3.07 -15.85 -8.60
N THR A 237 4.24 -15.36 -9.03
CA THR A 237 4.65 -13.96 -8.82
C THR A 237 3.73 -13.01 -9.57
N ASN A 238 3.44 -13.29 -10.84
CA ASN A 238 2.52 -12.48 -11.64
C ASN A 238 1.12 -12.46 -11.04
N ALA A 239 0.62 -13.58 -10.54
CA ALA A 239 -0.66 -13.65 -9.85
C ALA A 239 -0.68 -12.79 -8.56
N SER A 240 0.37 -12.84 -7.75
CA SER A 240 0.49 -12.01 -6.54
C SER A 240 0.58 -10.52 -6.86
N VAL A 241 1.35 -10.13 -7.87
CA VAL A 241 1.45 -8.74 -8.34
C VAL A 241 0.08 -8.26 -8.85
N PHE A 242 -0.59 -9.06 -9.68
CA PHE A 242 -1.92 -8.74 -10.19
C PHE A 242 -2.92 -8.55 -9.04
N LYS A 243 -2.97 -9.51 -8.12
CA LYS A 243 -3.88 -9.46 -6.97
C LYS A 243 -3.68 -8.19 -6.15
N TYR A 244 -2.42 -7.85 -5.86
CA TYR A 244 -2.11 -6.65 -5.08
C TYR A 244 -2.62 -5.38 -5.76
N TYR A 245 -2.31 -5.17 -7.04
CA TYR A 245 -2.64 -3.93 -7.75
C TYR A 245 -4.11 -3.82 -8.16
N ILE A 246 -4.80 -4.94 -8.38
CA ILE A 246 -6.18 -4.94 -8.88
C ILE A 246 -7.22 -5.08 -7.77
N HIS A 247 -6.88 -5.78 -6.68
CA HIS A 247 -7.82 -6.08 -5.60
C HIS A 247 -7.33 -5.50 -4.28
N ASP A 248 -6.19 -5.97 -3.76
CA ASP A 248 -5.81 -5.69 -2.38
C ASP A 248 -5.62 -4.18 -2.12
N LEU A 249 -5.10 -3.42 -3.08
CA LEU A 249 -4.94 -1.97 -2.95
C LEU A 249 -6.28 -1.23 -2.91
N SER A 250 -7.28 -1.66 -3.68
CA SER A 250 -8.63 -1.07 -3.63
C SER A 250 -9.31 -1.43 -2.31
N ASP A 251 -9.28 -2.71 -1.94
CA ASP A 251 -9.87 -3.23 -0.70
C ASP A 251 -9.24 -2.62 0.56
N LEU A 252 -7.98 -2.17 0.49
CA LEU A 252 -7.30 -1.46 1.57
C LEU A 252 -7.80 -0.02 1.72
N ILE A 253 -8.21 0.61 0.61
CA ILE A 253 -8.68 2.00 0.57
C ILE A 253 -10.17 2.09 0.94
N ASP A 254 -10.96 1.10 0.54
CA ASP A 254 -12.39 0.97 0.83
C ASP A 254 -12.68 0.69 2.32
#